data_AF-A0A926FCM7-F1
#
_entry.id   AF-A0A926FCM7-F1
#
_cell.length_a   1.000
_cell.length_b   1.000
_cell.length_c   1.000
_cell.angle_alpha   90.00
_cell.angle_beta   90.00
_cell.angle_gamma   90.00
#
_symmetry.space_group_name_H-M   'P 1'
#
loop_
_entity.id
_entity.type
_entity.pdbx_description
1 polymer ?
#
loop_
_entity_poly.entity_id
_entity_poly.type
_entity_poly.pdbx_seq_one_letter_code
_entity_poly.pdbx_strand_id
1 'polypeptide(L)' 'MKELSKYQCEYCQTDYMKKIDCERCEKNHKVKLNIKKTVYLPYGMDVVGYPVRINIEFENGKTITYKRE' A
#
# COMPACT_ATOMS: atom_id res chain seq x y z
N MET A 1 -38.28 -5.92 -1.24
CA MET A 1 -36.84 -5.59 -1.44
C MET A 1 -36.05 -6.33 -0.36
N LYS A 2 -34.92 -6.97 -0.70
CA LYS A 2 -34.05 -7.65 0.28
C LYS A 2 -32.84 -6.76 0.54
N GLU A 3 -32.59 -6.46 1.80
CA GLU A 3 -31.39 -5.76 2.24
C GLU A 3 -30.22 -6.75 2.24
N LEU A 4 -29.19 -6.47 1.44
CA LEU A 4 -27.96 -7.26 1.41
C LEU A 4 -26.90 -6.53 2.23
N SER A 5 -26.52 -7.10 3.37
CA SER A 5 -25.38 -6.62 4.15
C SER A 5 -24.09 -6.96 3.41
N LYS A 6 -23.33 -5.94 2.99
CA LYS A 6 -21.98 -6.08 2.47
C LYS A 6 -20.96 -5.67 3.54
N TYR A 7 -19.79 -6.26 3.50
CA TYR A 7 -18.64 -5.90 4.31
C TYR A 7 -17.67 -5.11 3.46
N GLN A 8 -17.12 -4.01 3.97
CA GLN A 8 -16.18 -3.19 3.21
C GLN A 8 -14.85 -3.15 3.95
N CYS A 9 -13.76 -3.41 3.23
CA CYS A 9 -12.41 -3.30 3.80
C CYS A 9 -12.08 -1.84 4.09
N GLU A 10 -11.60 -1.53 5.30
CA GLU A 10 -11.27 -0.15 5.69
C GLU A 10 -10.04 0.41 4.93
N TYR A 11 -9.14 -0.46 4.44
CA TYR A 11 -7.90 -0.05 3.79
C TYR A 11 -8.04 0.21 2.28
N CYS A 12 -8.75 -0.67 1.56
CA CYS A 12 -8.89 -0.60 0.11
C CYS A 12 -10.32 -0.32 -0.36
N GLN A 13 -11.28 -0.19 0.57
CA GLN A 13 -12.69 0.10 0.30
C GLN A 13 -13.38 -0.91 -0.63
N THR A 14 -12.79 -2.10 -0.81
CA THR A 14 -13.40 -3.18 -1.61
C THR A 14 -14.56 -3.79 -0.85
N ASP A 15 -15.71 -3.95 -1.53
CA ASP A 15 -16.88 -4.60 -0.97
C ASP A 15 -16.85 -6.13 -1.14
N TYR A 16 -17.16 -6.81 -0.05
CA TYR A 16 -17.19 -8.26 0.07
C TYR A 16 -18.56 -8.72 0.56
N MET A 17 -19.04 -9.85 0.04
CA MET A 17 -20.28 -10.47 0.52
C MET A 17 -20.11 -11.19 1.87
N LYS A 18 -18.88 -11.59 2.21
CA LYS A 18 -18.57 -12.37 3.42
C LYS A 18 -17.56 -11.62 4.27
N LYS A 19 -17.80 -11.60 5.58
CA LYS A 19 -16.87 -11.03 6.57
C LYS A 19 -15.47 -11.67 6.49
N ILE A 20 -15.40 -12.98 6.27
CA ILE A 20 -14.14 -13.74 6.22
C ILE A 20 -13.25 -13.25 5.06
N ASP A 21 -13.85 -12.94 3.90
CA ASP A 21 -13.12 -12.41 2.76
C ASP A 21 -12.62 -10.98 3.03
N CYS A 22 -13.43 -10.15 3.71
CA CYS A 22 -13.02 -8.83 4.19
C CYS A 22 -11.84 -8.93 5.17
N GLU A 23 -11.94 -9.78 6.20
CA GLU A 23 -10.87 -9.99 7.19
C GLU A 23 -9.58 -10.53 6.54
N ARG A 24 -9.69 -11.39 5.53
CA ARG A 24 -8.53 -11.86 4.75
C ARG A 24 -7.88 -10.71 3.97
N CYS A 25 -8.68 -9.82 3.40
CA CYS A 25 -8.20 -8.65 2.69
C CYS A 25 -7.41 -7.73 3.65
N GLU A 26 -8.01 -7.40 4.79
CA GLU A 26 -7.39 -6.58 5.83
C GLU A 26 -6.10 -7.20 6.38
N LYS A 27 -6.08 -8.51 6.65
CA LYS A 27 -4.85 -9.22 7.07
C LYS A 27 -3.78 -9.29 5.99
N ASN A 28 -4.18 -9.27 4.72
CA ASN A 28 -3.23 -9.26 3.60
C ASN A 28 -2.65 -7.86 3.35
N HIS A 29 -3.38 -6.80 3.72
CA HIS A 29 -2.87 -5.44 3.64
C HIS A 29 -1.72 -5.24 4.63
N LYS A 30 -0.51 -5.10 4.08
CA LYS A 30 0.67 -4.77 4.87
C LYS A 30 0.75 -3.27 5.07
N VAL A 31 0.05 -2.77 6.09
CA VAL A 31 -0.08 -1.33 6.37
C VAL A 31 1.08 -0.73 7.15
N LYS A 32 1.80 -1.53 7.93
CA LYS A 32 3.01 -1.05 8.63
C LYS A 32 4.21 -1.12 7.70
N LEU A 33 4.47 0.03 7.09
CA LEU A 33 5.50 0.27 6.10
C LEU A 33 6.56 1.16 6.75
N ASN A 34 7.82 0.73 6.76
CA ASN A 34 8.93 1.58 7.20
C ASN A 34 9.77 2.00 5.99
N ILE A 35 9.91 3.30 5.76
CA ILE A 35 10.71 3.80 4.64
C ILE A 35 12.19 3.72 5.03
N LYS A 36 12.88 2.68 4.55
CA LYS A 36 14.31 2.44 4.84
C LYS A 36 15.22 3.42 4.12
N LYS A 37 14.92 3.73 2.85
CA LYS A 37 15.81 4.51 2.00
C LYS A 37 15.06 5.23 0.89
N THR A 38 15.27 6.53 0.77
CA THR A 38 14.78 7.36 -0.33
C THR A 38 15.97 7.76 -1.22
N VAL A 39 15.76 7.71 -2.54
CA VAL A 39 16.76 8.09 -3.54
C VAL A 39 16.22 9.28 -4.31
N TYR A 40 16.93 10.39 -4.21
CA TYR A 40 16.63 11.62 -4.93
C TYR A 40 17.54 11.75 -6.15
N LEU A 41 17.04 12.41 -7.18
CA LEU A 41 17.86 12.80 -8.33
C LEU A 41 18.26 14.27 -8.23
N PRO A 42 19.41 14.64 -8.82
CA PRO A 42 19.79 16.04 -8.92
C PRO A 42 18.80 16.82 -9.80
N TYR A 43 18.69 18.12 -9.55
CA TYR A 43 17.76 19.04 -10.20
C TYR A 43 17.77 18.96 -11.74
N GLY A 44 18.93 18.73 -12.35
CA GLY A 44 19.07 18.60 -13.81
C GLY A 44 18.41 17.35 -14.40
N MET A 45 18.06 16.35 -13.60
CA MET A 45 17.32 15.15 -14.02
C MET A 45 15.88 15.14 -13.52
N ASP A 46 15.60 15.70 -12.34
CA ASP A 46 14.25 15.74 -11.77
C ASP A 46 13.99 17.08 -11.09
N VAL A 47 13.15 17.90 -11.72
CA VAL A 47 12.81 19.25 -11.24
C VAL A 47 11.73 19.19 -10.14
N VAL A 48 11.05 18.05 -10.00
CA VAL A 48 9.91 17.88 -9.08
C VAL A 48 10.38 17.67 -7.63
N GLY A 49 11.60 17.15 -7.44
CA GLY A 49 12.24 17.05 -6.11
C GLY A 49 11.72 15.91 -5.22
N TYR A 50 10.80 15.09 -5.72
CA TYR A 50 10.37 13.87 -5.02
C TYR A 50 11.36 12.72 -5.24
N PRO A 51 11.45 11.76 -4.30
CA PRO A 51 12.33 10.62 -4.46
C PRO A 51 11.89 9.77 -5.65
N VAL A 52 12.83 9.45 -6.53
CA VAL A 52 12.61 8.59 -7.70
C VAL A 52 12.49 7.13 -7.30
N ARG A 53 13.13 6.75 -6.19
CA ARG A 53 12.99 5.42 -5.61
C ARG A 53 12.82 5.50 -4.11
N ILE A 54 11.87 4.72 -3.58
CA ILE A 54 11.70 4.52 -2.15
C ILE A 54 11.80 3.02 -1.86
N ASN A 55 12.58 2.67 -0.84
CA ASN A 55 12.70 1.31 -0.34
C ASN A 55 11.85 1.22 0.91
N ILE A 56 10.81 0.42 0.83
CA ILE A 56 9.88 0.21 1.91
C ILE A 56 10.11 -1.18 2.49
N GLU A 57 10.45 -1.22 3.77
CA GLU A 57 10.53 -2.44 4.55
C GLU A 57 9.17 -2.74 5.16
N PHE A 58 8.71 -3.97 4.98
CA PHE A 58 7.46 -4.47 5.52
C PHE A 58 7.73 -5.28 6.80
N GLU A 59 6.73 -5.43 7.66
CA GLU A 59 6.84 -6.24 8.90
C GLU A 59 7.37 -7.66 8.68
N ASN A 60 7.21 -8.23 7.48
CA ASN A 60 7.76 -9.54 7.13
C ASN A 60 9.29 -9.53 6.88
N GLY A 61 9.99 -8.42 7.14
CA GLY A 61 11.41 -8.23 6.86
C GLY A 61 11.76 -8.09 5.37
N LYS A 62 10.74 -8.11 4.48
CA LYS A 62 10.94 -7.88 3.05
C LYS A 62 11.07 -6.39 2.77
N THR A 63 12.08 -6.03 2.00
CA THR A 63 12.23 -4.68 1.44
C THR A 63 11.77 -4.69 -0.02
N ILE A 64 10.83 -3.82 -0.38
CA ILE A 64 10.39 -3.61 -1.77
C ILE A 64 10.80 -2.21 -2.20
N THR A 65 11.43 -2.12 -3.36
CA THR A 65 11.76 -0.83 -3.99
C THR A 65 10.64 -0.41 -4.91
N TYR A 66 9.99 0.71 -4.59
CA TYR A 66 9.06 1.39 -5.48
C TYR A 66 9.82 2.44 -6.26
N LYS A 67 9.67 2.43 -7.58
CA LYS A 67 10.19 3.45 -8.47
C LYS A 67 9.00 4.29 -8.96
N ARG A 68 9.15 5.61 -8.93
CA ARG A 68 8.24 6.51 -9.63
C ARG A 68 8.49 6.38 -11.13
N GLU A 69 7.47 5.97 -11.88
CA GLU A 69 7.52 5.92 -13.35
C GLU A 69 7.28 7.30 -13.97
#